data_AF-A0A7W1U1T5-F1
#
_entry.id   AF-A0A7W1U1T5-F1
#
_cell.length_a   1.000
_cell.length_b   1.000
_cell.length_c   1.000
_cell.angle_alpha   90.00
_cell.angle_beta   90.00
_cell.angle_gamma   90.00
#
_symmetry.space_group_name_H-M   'P 1'
#
loop_
_entity.id
_entity.type
_entity.pdbx_description
1 polymer ?
#
loop_
_entity_poly.entity_id
_entity_poly.type
_entity_poly.pdbx_seq_one_letter_code
_entity_poly.pdbx_strand_id
1 'polypeptide(L)'
;MVDPTSRTTPVAATPQKVIPFSAKKAKALSAAENQTATVFKAKYPHELDPQKTSKAWETAKIVIATLILPIGVLWTLKKLCDIAVFALAGHIAKSFGSKQVAKEATSKDLSNNKYTEIDLQGGAEFAILPALARFQKKLRAKTDMSDEFATIDNPIFQHYQTQKKYFLSTRGSQCSPLKMETADQLSVLDGVIMWSKREDQEAYAKNQALPENSKWVVLYQGNADCYESHLEKDNELESYRSAGYNVIMFNYPGVMESTGHPTSAKDLVLAGHAPVSFLQTHGIPARDIALVGQSLGGAIATQVAALTPDVNLANIRSFSSLAGFVKGQVHTAILQNRKLDTRGIIRMPKKADAAPSGKRRAAATTLAFLASGISRSVLSSMKWELDSVAAWKKHKAGMKWLITAKEDEVILPRARLARALEGPLNNIKLDTMGHNTTISQYKEKEWKEHMALLRQALEH
;
A
#
# COMPACT_ATOMS: atom_id res chain seq x y z
N MET A 1 -39.80 -37.00 -2.96
CA MET A 1 -40.00 -36.94 -1.49
C MET A 1 -38.72 -37.45 -0.86
N VAL A 2 -37.96 -36.56 -0.22
CA VAL A 2 -36.66 -36.85 0.39
C VAL A 2 -36.80 -36.61 1.90
N ASP A 3 -36.31 -37.57 2.68
CA ASP A 3 -36.44 -37.67 4.14
C ASP A 3 -35.69 -36.54 4.87
N PRO A 4 -36.35 -35.74 5.73
CA PRO A 4 -35.74 -34.60 6.41
C PRO A 4 -35.11 -34.92 7.79
N THR A 5 -34.78 -36.17 8.13
CA THR A 5 -34.42 -36.52 9.53
C THR A 5 -32.97 -36.88 9.87
N SER A 6 -31.96 -36.63 9.02
CA SER A 6 -30.56 -36.85 9.42
C SER A 6 -29.90 -35.59 10.01
N ARG A 7 -30.15 -35.28 11.29
CA ARG A 7 -29.34 -34.33 12.08
C ARG A 7 -28.19 -35.08 12.77
N THR A 8 -26.97 -34.88 12.29
CA THR A 8 -25.74 -35.29 12.99
C THR A 8 -25.42 -34.30 14.11
N THR A 9 -25.20 -34.81 15.31
CA THR A 9 -24.76 -34.07 16.50
C THR A 9 -23.28 -33.64 16.37
N PRO A 10 -22.88 -32.47 16.94
CA PRO A 10 -21.50 -32.02 16.90
C PRO A 10 -20.65 -32.72 17.97
N VAL A 11 -19.48 -33.20 17.55
CA VAL A 11 -18.45 -33.81 18.40
C VAL A 11 -17.73 -32.71 19.20
N ALA A 12 -17.67 -32.87 20.51
CA ALA A 12 -16.96 -31.96 21.41
C ALA A 12 -15.44 -32.01 21.19
N ALA A 13 -14.81 -30.85 21.05
CA ALA A 13 -13.36 -30.73 20.87
C ALA A 13 -12.61 -30.87 22.21
N THR A 14 -11.63 -31.76 22.23
CA THR A 14 -10.72 -31.98 23.37
C THR A 14 -9.70 -30.85 23.50
N PRO A 15 -9.41 -30.33 24.70
CA PRO A 15 -8.45 -29.23 24.87
C PRO A 15 -7.00 -29.68 24.59
N GLN A 16 -6.31 -28.91 23.73
CA GLN A 16 -4.89 -29.12 23.43
C GLN A 16 -4.00 -28.69 24.60
N LYS A 17 -3.05 -29.56 24.93
CA LYS A 17 -2.06 -29.38 26.01
C LYS A 17 -0.89 -28.55 25.50
N VAL A 18 -0.68 -27.36 26.10
CA VAL A 18 0.46 -26.49 25.80
C VAL A 18 1.74 -27.09 26.40
N ILE A 19 2.78 -27.28 25.58
CA ILE A 19 4.11 -27.76 26.00
C ILE A 19 5.00 -26.52 26.22
N PRO A 20 5.64 -26.35 27.40
CA PRO A 20 6.44 -25.17 27.67
C PRO A 20 7.80 -25.20 26.96
N PHE A 21 8.24 -24.02 26.54
CA PHE A 21 9.49 -23.76 25.84
C PHE A 21 10.69 -23.96 26.79
N SER A 22 11.60 -24.88 26.45
CA SER A 22 12.76 -25.20 27.30
C SER A 22 13.87 -24.14 27.21
N ALA A 23 14.27 -23.61 28.37
CA ALA A 23 15.37 -22.65 28.56
C ALA A 23 16.72 -23.09 27.95
N LYS A 24 16.87 -24.39 27.65
CA LYS A 24 18.08 -24.95 27.02
C LYS A 24 18.26 -24.45 25.57
N LYS A 25 17.18 -24.09 24.88
CA LYS A 25 17.21 -23.62 23.48
C LYS A 25 17.64 -22.16 23.35
N ALA A 26 17.31 -21.33 24.34
CA ALA A 26 17.70 -19.91 24.38
C ALA A 26 19.22 -19.74 24.59
N LYS A 27 19.83 -20.59 25.41
CA LYS A 27 21.28 -20.56 25.69
C LYS A 27 22.14 -21.03 24.50
N ALA A 28 21.60 -21.94 23.69
CA ALA A 28 22.27 -22.38 22.45
C ALA A 28 22.25 -21.30 21.35
N LEU A 29 21.21 -20.45 21.35
CA LEU A 29 21.05 -19.38 20.36
C LEU A 29 22.02 -18.22 20.61
N SER A 30 22.22 -17.79 21.86
CA SER A 30 23.16 -16.70 22.17
C SER A 30 24.63 -17.11 21.96
N ALA A 31 24.96 -18.39 22.16
CA ALA A 31 26.29 -18.92 21.86
C ALA A 31 26.62 -18.89 20.36
N ALA A 32 25.64 -19.20 19.50
CA ALA A 32 25.79 -19.16 18.04
C ALA A 32 25.93 -17.71 17.50
N GLU A 33 25.24 -16.75 18.11
CA GLU A 33 25.33 -15.33 17.74
C GLU A 33 26.72 -14.74 18.05
N ASN A 34 27.29 -15.06 19.22
CA ASN A 34 28.62 -14.59 19.61
C ASN A 34 29.74 -15.19 18.75
N GLN A 35 29.61 -16.46 18.34
CA GLN A 35 30.58 -17.10 17.45
C GLN A 35 30.56 -16.49 16.04
N THR A 36 29.38 -16.11 15.55
CA THR A 36 29.23 -15.50 14.22
C THR A 36 29.81 -14.09 14.16
N ALA A 37 29.63 -13.29 15.23
CA ALA A 37 30.21 -11.94 15.33
C ALA A 37 31.74 -11.95 15.36
N THR A 38 32.33 -12.96 15.99
CA THR A 38 33.79 -13.12 16.10
C THR A 38 34.42 -13.50 14.74
N VAL A 39 33.79 -14.42 14.00
CA VAL A 39 34.24 -14.82 12.65
C VAL A 39 34.13 -13.67 11.65
N PHE A 40 33.13 -12.80 11.80
CA PHE A 40 32.94 -11.66 10.91
C PHE A 40 34.02 -10.58 11.10
N LYS A 41 34.40 -10.28 12.35
CA LYS A 41 35.46 -9.31 12.66
C LYS A 41 36.85 -9.75 12.19
N ALA A 42 37.12 -11.06 12.23
CA ALA A 42 38.39 -11.62 11.77
C ALA A 42 38.57 -11.56 10.24
N LYS A 43 37.47 -11.47 9.47
CA LYS A 43 37.50 -11.63 8.02
C LYS A 43 37.60 -10.32 7.23
N TYR A 44 37.36 -9.16 7.86
CA TYR A 44 37.33 -7.86 7.16
C TYR A 44 37.91 -6.71 8.02
N PRO A 45 39.24 -6.53 8.06
CA PRO A 45 39.91 -5.61 8.99
C PRO A 45 40.02 -4.14 8.51
N HIS A 46 39.57 -3.79 7.31
CA HIS A 46 39.69 -2.42 6.79
C HIS A 46 38.34 -1.68 6.85
N GLU A 47 38.21 -0.77 7.80
CA GLU A 47 37.05 0.12 7.95
C GLU A 47 36.98 1.15 6.81
N LEU A 48 35.82 1.25 6.18
CA LEU A 48 35.43 2.40 5.37
C LEU A 48 35.13 3.59 6.30
N ASP A 49 35.57 4.79 5.91
CA ASP A 49 35.33 6.07 6.59
C ASP A 49 33.88 6.17 7.14
N PRO A 50 33.71 6.08 8.47
CA PRO A 50 32.41 6.08 9.13
C PRO A 50 31.58 7.33 8.84
N GLN A 51 32.21 8.47 8.52
CA GLN A 51 31.49 9.73 8.30
C GLN A 51 30.81 9.80 6.93
N LYS A 52 31.41 9.21 5.88
CA LYS A 52 30.83 9.19 4.53
C LYS A 52 29.73 8.13 4.38
N THR A 53 29.92 6.97 5.00
CA THR A 53 28.92 5.90 5.07
C THR A 53 27.73 6.32 5.94
N SER A 54 27.97 7.06 7.04
CA SER A 54 26.90 7.64 7.88
C SER A 54 25.99 8.59 7.11
N LYS A 55 26.52 9.54 6.31
CA LYS A 55 25.65 10.46 5.54
C LYS A 55 24.82 9.77 4.45
N ALA A 56 25.40 8.83 3.72
CA ALA A 56 24.66 8.04 2.73
C ALA A 56 23.59 7.16 3.39
N TRP A 57 23.91 6.60 4.56
CA TRP A 57 23.01 5.79 5.38
C TRP A 57 21.86 6.59 6.00
N GLU A 58 22.12 7.78 6.53
CA GLU A 58 21.07 8.68 7.02
C GLU A 58 20.17 9.16 5.88
N THR A 59 20.73 9.40 4.69
CA THR A 59 19.94 9.74 3.49
C THR A 59 19.06 8.55 3.04
N ALA A 60 19.59 7.32 3.08
CA ALA A 60 18.83 6.11 2.75
C ALA A 60 17.73 5.82 3.78
N LYS A 61 18.00 5.98 5.09
CA LYS A 61 16.99 5.88 6.16
C LYS A 61 15.86 6.88 5.96
N ILE A 62 16.19 8.11 5.60
CA ILE A 62 15.23 9.18 5.29
C ILE A 62 14.36 8.77 4.09
N VAL A 63 14.95 8.25 3.00
CA VAL A 63 14.23 7.76 1.80
C VAL A 63 13.36 6.53 2.09
N ILE A 64 13.80 5.62 2.96
CA ILE A 64 13.04 4.43 3.37
C ILE A 64 11.87 4.85 4.27
N ALA A 65 12.13 5.67 5.30
CA ALA A 65 11.11 6.13 6.24
C ALA A 65 10.04 7.05 5.60
N THR A 66 10.32 7.64 4.43
CA THR A 66 9.35 8.47 3.68
C THR A 66 8.36 7.69 2.85
N LEU A 67 8.65 6.44 2.52
CA LEU A 67 7.79 5.63 1.69
C LEU A 67 6.74 5.00 2.60
N ILE A 68 5.64 5.73 2.85
CA ILE A 68 4.46 5.23 3.55
C ILE A 68 3.86 4.11 2.70
N LEU A 69 4.40 2.92 2.90
CA LEU A 69 3.92 1.64 2.45
C LEU A 69 3.64 0.81 3.71
N PRO A 70 2.74 -0.19 3.67
CA PRO A 70 2.49 -1.05 4.81
C PRO A 70 3.83 -1.56 5.37
N ILE A 71 3.96 -1.60 6.69
CA ILE A 71 5.23 -1.76 7.42
C ILE A 71 6.07 -2.95 6.91
N GLY A 72 5.43 -3.99 6.37
CA GLY A 72 6.11 -5.11 5.70
C GLY A 72 6.94 -4.70 4.46
N VAL A 73 6.47 -3.74 3.67
CA VAL A 73 7.20 -3.17 2.53
C VAL A 73 8.32 -2.25 3.01
N LEU A 74 8.13 -1.48 4.09
CA LEU A 74 9.20 -0.70 4.71
C LEU A 74 10.36 -1.60 5.19
N TRP A 75 10.05 -2.70 5.85
CA TRP A 75 11.07 -3.68 6.26
C TRP A 75 11.75 -4.32 5.05
N THR A 76 10.99 -4.68 4.01
CA THR A 76 11.53 -5.32 2.80
C THR A 76 12.39 -4.34 1.99
N LEU A 77 11.97 -3.10 1.83
CA LEU A 77 12.73 -2.02 1.20
C LEU A 77 13.98 -1.66 2.01
N LYS A 78 13.89 -1.59 3.34
CA LYS A 78 15.07 -1.40 4.21
C LYS A 78 16.15 -2.44 3.94
N LYS A 79 15.75 -3.70 3.82
CA LYS A 79 16.68 -4.81 3.58
C LYS A 79 17.17 -4.90 2.13
N LEU A 80 16.33 -4.54 1.15
CA LEU A 80 16.75 -4.42 -0.23
C LEU A 80 17.72 -3.24 -0.44
N CYS A 81 17.50 -2.13 0.26
CA CYS A 81 18.45 -1.02 0.31
C CYS A 81 19.74 -1.41 1.03
N ASP A 82 19.70 -2.17 2.14
CA ASP A 82 20.90 -2.73 2.76
C ASP A 82 21.71 -3.51 1.69
N ILE A 83 21.06 -4.41 0.95
CA ILE A 83 21.70 -5.22 -0.12
C ILE A 83 22.22 -4.36 -1.27
N ALA A 84 21.43 -3.41 -1.77
CA ALA A 84 21.81 -2.54 -2.88
C ALA A 84 22.93 -1.57 -2.51
N VAL A 85 22.94 -1.04 -1.29
CA VAL A 85 24.02 -0.20 -0.76
C VAL A 85 25.29 -1.02 -0.57
N PHE A 86 25.21 -2.26 -0.07
CA PHE A 86 26.38 -3.15 0.01
C PHE A 86 26.90 -3.53 -1.39
N ALA A 87 26.02 -3.80 -2.35
CA ALA A 87 26.40 -4.09 -3.73
C ALA A 87 27.06 -2.87 -4.41
N LEU A 88 26.47 -1.68 -4.25
CA LEU A 88 26.98 -0.43 -4.82
C LEU A 88 28.29 -0.01 -4.13
N ALA A 89 28.40 -0.14 -2.81
CA ALA A 89 29.64 0.10 -2.07
C ALA A 89 30.74 -0.88 -2.48
N GLY A 90 30.41 -2.15 -2.72
CA GLY A 90 31.34 -3.14 -3.26
C GLY A 90 31.79 -2.82 -4.70
N HIS A 91 30.88 -2.30 -5.52
CA HIS A 91 31.22 -1.90 -6.90
C HIS A 91 32.10 -0.64 -6.92
N ILE A 92 31.75 0.37 -6.12
CA ILE A 92 32.54 1.58 -5.90
C ILE A 92 33.93 1.18 -5.36
N ALA A 93 34.01 0.34 -4.32
CA ALA A 93 35.27 -0.14 -3.76
C ALA A 93 36.13 -0.89 -4.80
N LYS A 94 35.54 -1.70 -5.69
CA LYS A 94 36.26 -2.32 -6.82
C LYS A 94 36.79 -1.31 -7.82
N SER A 95 35.98 -0.31 -8.19
CA SER A 95 36.37 0.72 -9.16
C SER A 95 37.37 1.74 -8.63
N PHE A 96 37.48 1.92 -7.31
CA PHE A 96 38.51 2.74 -6.66
C PHE A 96 39.74 1.92 -6.22
N GLY A 97 39.56 0.65 -5.85
CA GLY A 97 40.64 -0.25 -5.43
C GLY A 97 41.56 -0.70 -6.57
N SER A 98 41.08 -0.74 -7.82
CA SER A 98 41.94 -1.14 -8.96
C SER A 98 42.94 -0.06 -9.39
N LYS A 99 42.69 1.22 -9.07
CA LYS A 99 43.58 2.32 -9.49
C LYS A 99 44.65 2.69 -8.45
N GLN A 100 44.44 2.34 -7.18
CA GLN A 100 45.39 2.66 -6.12
C GLN A 100 46.43 1.55 -5.91
N VAL A 101 46.08 0.29 -6.22
CA VAL A 101 47.02 -0.85 -6.18
C VAL A 101 47.94 -0.88 -7.42
N ALA A 102 47.53 -0.32 -8.55
CA ALA A 102 48.35 -0.27 -9.77
C ALA A 102 49.46 0.79 -9.73
N LYS A 103 49.51 1.67 -8.71
CA LYS A 103 50.55 2.70 -8.55
C LYS A 103 51.62 2.37 -7.51
N GLU A 104 51.45 1.30 -6.72
CA GLU A 104 52.44 0.84 -5.74
C GLU A 104 53.14 -0.48 -6.12
N ALA A 105 52.74 -1.11 -7.23
CA ALA A 105 53.35 -2.35 -7.74
C ALA A 105 54.45 -2.14 -8.80
N THR A 106 55.04 -0.94 -8.91
CA THR A 106 56.18 -0.66 -9.81
C THR A 106 57.47 -0.38 -9.04
N SER A 107 57.70 -1.11 -7.95
CA SER A 107 58.97 -1.15 -7.24
C SER A 107 59.03 -2.37 -6.31
N LYS A 108 59.14 -3.57 -6.87
CA LYS A 108 59.97 -4.66 -6.34
C LYS A 108 59.79 -5.92 -7.18
N ASP A 109 60.90 -6.26 -7.82
CA ASP A 109 61.42 -7.61 -8.01
C ASP A 109 60.60 -8.64 -8.80
N LEU A 110 61.12 -8.91 -9.99
CA LEU A 110 60.82 -10.04 -10.85
C LEU A 110 61.53 -11.29 -10.30
N SER A 111 60.84 -12.15 -9.58
CA SER A 111 61.16 -13.60 -9.56
C SER A 111 60.07 -14.42 -8.84
N ASN A 112 59.05 -14.83 -9.59
CA ASN A 112 58.64 -16.23 -9.72
C ASN A 112 57.27 -16.35 -10.39
N ASN A 113 57.29 -16.95 -11.58
CA ASN A 113 56.13 -17.38 -12.32
C ASN A 113 55.39 -18.50 -11.61
N LYS A 114 54.11 -18.30 -11.31
CA LYS A 114 53.04 -19.31 -11.48
C LYS A 114 51.68 -18.64 -11.26
N TYR A 115 51.01 -18.28 -12.35
CA TYR A 115 49.58 -18.00 -12.36
C TYR A 115 48.84 -19.26 -12.85
N THR A 116 47.98 -19.80 -12.01
CA THR A 116 46.87 -20.65 -12.45
C THR A 116 45.69 -19.75 -12.80
N GLU A 117 45.26 -19.87 -14.04
CA GLU A 117 44.08 -19.22 -14.62
C GLU A 117 42.82 -19.77 -13.92
N ILE A 118 42.06 -18.91 -13.24
CA ILE A 118 40.69 -19.23 -12.82
C ILE A 118 39.76 -18.56 -13.82
N ASP A 119 39.17 -19.38 -14.67
CA ASP A 119 38.09 -19.03 -15.58
C ASP A 119 36.89 -18.47 -14.80
N LEU A 120 36.51 -17.24 -15.11
CA LEU A 120 35.33 -16.55 -14.59
C LEU A 120 34.35 -16.24 -15.72
N GLN A 121 33.99 -17.26 -16.51
CA GLN A 121 32.74 -17.26 -17.27
C GLN A 121 31.62 -17.88 -16.42
N GLY A 122 30.86 -17.06 -15.69
CA GLY A 122 29.75 -17.56 -14.86
C GLY A 122 28.94 -16.50 -14.12
N GLY A 123 28.05 -15.82 -14.86
CA GLY A 123 26.87 -15.05 -14.46
C GLY A 123 26.62 -14.68 -13.00
N ALA A 124 26.79 -13.39 -12.67
CA ALA A 124 26.29 -12.77 -11.43
C ALA A 124 24.75 -12.79 -11.28
N GLU A 125 24.01 -13.07 -12.35
CA GLU A 125 22.53 -13.15 -12.34
C GLU A 125 21.99 -14.37 -11.58
N PHE A 126 22.76 -15.46 -11.45
CA PHE A 126 22.27 -16.70 -10.82
C PHE A 126 22.33 -16.72 -9.29
N ALA A 127 23.10 -15.85 -8.65
CA ALA A 127 23.26 -15.84 -7.19
C ALA A 127 22.20 -14.99 -6.45
N ILE A 128 21.61 -13.99 -7.11
CA ILE A 128 20.69 -13.03 -6.48
C ILE A 128 19.32 -13.66 -6.24
N LEU A 129 18.80 -14.45 -7.19
CA LEU A 129 17.46 -15.04 -7.10
C LEU A 129 17.30 -16.04 -5.93
N PRO A 130 18.23 -16.97 -5.65
CA PRO A 130 18.14 -17.87 -4.51
C PRO A 130 18.34 -17.17 -3.15
N ALA A 131 19.09 -16.05 -3.12
CA ALA A 131 19.23 -15.22 -1.93
C ALA A 131 17.92 -14.45 -1.64
N LEU A 132 17.29 -13.91 -2.67
CA LEU A 132 15.99 -13.23 -2.59
C LEU A 132 14.87 -14.18 -2.14
N ALA A 133 14.83 -15.42 -2.66
CA ALA A 133 13.86 -16.43 -2.27
C ALA A 133 14.03 -16.91 -0.81
N ARG A 134 15.28 -17.15 -0.36
CA ARG A 134 15.57 -17.50 1.05
C ARG A 134 15.24 -16.35 2.00
N PHE A 135 15.47 -15.12 1.56
CA PHE A 135 15.12 -13.91 2.30
C PHE A 135 13.60 -13.73 2.41
N GLN A 136 12.84 -13.89 1.33
CA GLN A 136 11.36 -13.90 1.33
C GLN A 136 10.79 -14.97 2.26
N LYS A 137 11.39 -16.16 2.32
CA LYS A 137 10.97 -17.22 3.25
C LYS A 137 11.22 -16.84 4.72
N LYS A 138 12.37 -16.23 5.05
CA LYS A 138 12.68 -15.73 6.40
C LYS A 138 11.81 -14.53 6.81
N LEU A 139 11.42 -13.70 5.85
CA LEU A 139 10.45 -12.63 5.99
C LEU A 139 9.13 -13.15 6.50
N ARG A 140 8.53 -14.09 5.76
CA ARG A 140 7.23 -14.69 6.08
C ARG A 140 7.21 -15.35 7.46
N ALA A 141 8.34 -15.91 7.89
CA ALA A 141 8.48 -16.54 9.20
C ALA A 141 8.67 -15.56 10.38
N LYS A 142 8.94 -14.27 10.12
CA LYS A 142 9.15 -13.23 11.16
C LYS A 142 8.08 -12.13 11.16
N THR A 143 7.26 -12.03 10.12
CA THR A 143 6.22 -10.99 9.97
C THR A 143 4.89 -11.33 10.65
N ASP A 144 4.87 -12.21 11.65
CA ASP A 144 3.71 -12.34 12.54
C ASP A 144 3.72 -11.17 13.54
N MET A 145 3.64 -9.94 13.00
CA MET A 145 3.50 -8.70 13.77
C MET A 145 2.03 -8.30 13.95
N SER A 146 1.09 -9.17 13.57
CA SER A 146 -0.33 -8.98 13.90
C SER A 146 -0.48 -8.73 15.39
N ASP A 147 0.25 -9.48 16.21
CA ASP A 147 0.09 -9.44 17.65
C ASP A 147 0.55 -8.10 18.25
N GLU A 148 1.58 -7.44 17.72
CA GLU A 148 2.09 -6.19 18.30
C GLU A 148 1.16 -4.99 18.05
N PHE A 149 0.50 -4.91 16.89
CA PHE A 149 -0.40 -3.78 16.56
C PHE A 149 -1.88 -4.08 16.77
N ALA A 150 -2.29 -5.36 16.71
CA ALA A 150 -3.61 -5.80 17.13
C ALA A 150 -3.69 -6.02 18.65
N THR A 151 -2.63 -5.67 19.41
CA THR A 151 -2.78 -5.58 20.86
C THR A 151 -3.91 -4.60 21.18
N ILE A 152 -4.86 -5.10 21.96
CA ILE A 152 -6.01 -4.36 22.50
C ILE A 152 -5.56 -3.05 23.17
N ASP A 153 -4.29 -2.90 23.54
CA ASP A 153 -3.79 -1.73 24.26
C ASP A 153 -3.38 -0.55 23.37
N ASN A 154 -3.48 -0.62 22.04
CA ASN A 154 -3.21 0.54 21.17
C ASN A 154 -4.34 1.60 21.29
N PRO A 155 -4.07 2.83 21.78
CA PRO A 155 -5.11 3.85 21.97
C PRO A 155 -5.82 4.28 20.69
N ILE A 156 -5.12 4.27 19.54
CA ILE A 156 -5.71 4.60 18.23
C ILE A 156 -6.70 3.52 17.82
N PHE A 157 -6.33 2.25 18.01
CA PHE A 157 -7.22 1.13 17.73
C PHE A 157 -8.47 1.19 18.62
N GLN A 158 -8.30 1.39 19.93
CA GLN A 158 -9.43 1.52 20.87
C GLN A 158 -10.35 2.70 20.55
N HIS A 159 -9.78 3.82 20.12
CA HIS A 159 -10.55 4.98 19.68
C HIS A 159 -11.45 4.63 18.49
N TYR A 160 -10.91 4.03 17.44
CA TYR A 160 -11.70 3.61 16.26
C TYR A 160 -12.71 2.51 16.58
N GLN A 161 -12.39 1.57 17.46
CA GLN A 161 -13.36 0.57 17.92
C GLN A 161 -14.51 1.20 18.70
N THR A 162 -14.21 2.20 19.52
CA THR A 162 -15.23 2.97 20.25
C THR A 162 -16.12 3.74 19.28
N GLN A 163 -15.54 4.37 18.26
CA GLN A 163 -16.30 5.06 17.20
C GLN A 163 -17.20 4.10 16.44
N LYS A 164 -16.69 2.93 16.02
CA LYS A 164 -17.49 1.90 15.36
C LYS A 164 -18.66 1.46 16.24
N LYS A 165 -18.43 1.16 17.51
CA LYS A 165 -19.48 0.76 18.46
C LYS A 165 -20.51 1.87 18.67
N TYR A 166 -20.05 3.11 18.84
CA TYR A 166 -20.93 4.27 19.00
C TYR A 166 -21.77 4.53 17.75
N PHE A 167 -21.17 4.45 16.57
CA PHE A 167 -21.87 4.61 15.31
C PHE A 167 -22.92 3.52 15.10
N LEU A 168 -22.56 2.25 15.34
CA LEU A 168 -23.50 1.13 15.24
C LEU A 168 -24.61 1.19 16.30
N SER A 169 -24.37 1.74 17.49
CA SER A 169 -25.41 1.88 18.52
C SER A 169 -26.36 3.05 18.24
N THR A 170 -25.84 4.17 17.76
CA THR A 170 -26.62 5.38 17.46
C THR A 170 -27.36 5.30 16.12
N ARG A 171 -26.77 4.64 15.12
CA ARG A 171 -27.34 4.44 13.78
C ARG A 171 -27.68 2.99 13.48
N GLY A 172 -27.91 2.16 14.50
CA GLY A 172 -28.15 0.73 14.34
C GLY A 172 -29.34 0.39 13.44
N SER A 173 -30.32 1.28 13.32
CA SER A 173 -31.44 1.13 12.37
C SER A 173 -31.06 1.37 10.90
N GLN A 174 -29.88 1.94 10.64
CA GLN A 174 -29.41 2.35 9.32
C GLN A 174 -28.12 1.65 8.90
N CYS A 175 -27.49 0.88 9.79
CA CYS A 175 -26.19 0.27 9.53
C CYS A 175 -26.21 -1.22 9.90
N SER A 176 -25.50 -2.03 9.13
CA SER A 176 -25.30 -3.46 9.43
C SER A 176 -23.82 -3.81 9.34
N PRO A 177 -23.25 -4.52 10.34
CA PRO A 177 -21.90 -5.04 10.22
C PRO A 177 -21.82 -6.03 9.06
N LEU A 178 -20.70 -6.04 8.36
CA LEU A 178 -20.46 -6.88 7.20
C LEU A 178 -19.10 -7.56 7.33
N LYS A 179 -19.07 -8.86 7.07
CA LYS A 179 -17.84 -9.62 6.89
C LYS A 179 -17.80 -10.16 5.47
N MET A 180 -16.67 -10.01 4.80
CA MET A 180 -16.49 -10.47 3.42
C MET A 180 -15.19 -11.25 3.30
N GLU A 181 -15.22 -12.38 2.64
CA GLU A 181 -14.00 -13.15 2.34
C GLU A 181 -13.42 -12.71 1.01
N THR A 182 -12.10 -12.62 0.94
CA THR A 182 -11.40 -12.45 -0.35
C THR A 182 -11.56 -13.72 -1.18
N ALA A 183 -11.47 -13.59 -2.52
CA ALA A 183 -11.66 -14.74 -3.42
C ALA A 183 -10.62 -15.87 -3.23
N ASP A 184 -9.47 -15.57 -2.64
CA ASP A 184 -8.46 -16.56 -2.26
C ASP A 184 -8.64 -17.11 -0.84
N GLN A 185 -9.67 -16.65 -0.10
CA GLN A 185 -10.00 -17.04 1.27
C GLN A 185 -8.86 -16.82 2.28
N LEU A 186 -7.90 -15.96 1.95
CA LEU A 186 -6.77 -15.66 2.83
C LEU A 186 -7.07 -14.52 3.81
N SER A 187 -8.16 -13.78 3.61
CA SER A 187 -8.52 -12.63 4.44
C SER A 187 -10.03 -12.53 4.60
N VAL A 188 -10.46 -12.21 5.81
CA VAL A 188 -11.82 -11.83 6.16
C VAL A 188 -11.79 -10.33 6.42
N LEU A 189 -12.44 -9.57 5.56
CA LEU A 189 -12.53 -8.12 5.65
C LEU A 189 -13.63 -7.74 6.63
N ASP A 190 -13.32 -6.76 7.46
CA ASP A 190 -14.30 -6.06 8.27
C ASP A 190 -14.90 -4.90 7.49
N GLY A 191 -16.22 -4.75 7.52
CA GLY A 191 -16.91 -3.67 6.89
C GLY A 191 -18.28 -3.38 7.49
N VAL A 192 -18.97 -2.44 6.86
CA VAL A 192 -20.31 -2.01 7.24
C VAL A 192 -21.12 -1.68 5.99
N ILE A 193 -22.39 -2.05 6.01
CA ILE A 193 -23.40 -1.56 5.08
C ILE A 193 -24.12 -0.39 5.74
N MET A 194 -24.22 0.72 5.04
CA MET A 194 -25.16 1.79 5.36
C MET A 194 -26.33 1.76 4.39
N TRP A 195 -27.52 1.66 4.94
CA TRP A 195 -28.73 1.49 4.19
C TRP A 195 -29.36 2.84 3.86
N SER A 196 -29.74 3.00 2.58
CA SER A 196 -30.52 4.16 2.12
C SER A 196 -31.89 4.21 2.81
N LYS A 197 -32.53 3.05 2.94
CA LYS A 197 -33.86 2.83 3.50
C LYS A 197 -33.81 1.86 4.66
N ARG A 198 -34.69 2.07 5.65
CA ARG A 198 -34.75 1.23 6.84
C ARG A 198 -35.32 -0.16 6.51
N GLU A 199 -36.26 -0.22 5.60
CA GLU A 199 -36.94 -1.45 5.19
C GLU A 199 -35.95 -2.45 4.56
N ASP A 200 -34.95 -1.93 3.83
CA ASP A 200 -33.88 -2.73 3.24
C ASP A 200 -32.99 -3.36 4.32
N GLN A 201 -32.68 -2.60 5.38
CA GLN A 201 -31.94 -3.07 6.54
C GLN A 201 -32.69 -4.18 7.28
N GLU A 202 -34.00 -3.99 7.50
CA GLU A 202 -34.85 -4.97 8.17
C GLU A 202 -34.99 -6.26 7.33
N ALA A 203 -35.12 -6.13 6.01
CA ALA A 203 -35.14 -7.26 5.08
C ALA A 203 -33.82 -8.04 5.09
N TYR A 204 -32.69 -7.34 5.06
CA TYR A 204 -31.36 -7.97 5.17
C TYR A 204 -31.16 -8.66 6.53
N ALA A 205 -31.56 -8.02 7.63
CA ALA A 205 -31.47 -8.63 8.96
C ALA A 205 -32.30 -9.92 9.07
N LYS A 206 -33.47 -9.96 8.43
CA LYS A 206 -34.37 -11.12 8.46
C LYS A 206 -33.93 -12.26 7.54
N ASN A 207 -33.51 -11.94 6.32
CA ASN A 207 -33.36 -12.93 5.25
C ASN A 207 -31.96 -12.97 4.63
N GLN A 208 -31.04 -12.08 5.04
CA GLN A 208 -29.75 -11.85 4.37
C GLN A 208 -29.90 -11.55 2.87
N ALA A 209 -31.06 -11.02 2.46
CA ALA A 209 -31.35 -10.66 1.08
C ALA A 209 -31.07 -9.17 0.86
N LEU A 210 -30.36 -8.83 -0.21
CA LEU A 210 -30.22 -7.45 -0.64
C LEU A 210 -31.47 -7.01 -1.42
N PRO A 211 -31.88 -5.73 -1.32
CA PRO A 211 -33.00 -5.21 -2.09
C PRO A 211 -32.73 -5.29 -3.60
N GLU A 212 -33.67 -5.85 -4.36
CA GLU A 212 -33.60 -5.89 -5.82
C GLU A 212 -33.58 -4.47 -6.41
N ASN A 213 -32.88 -4.28 -7.54
CA ASN A 213 -32.76 -3.00 -8.25
C ASN A 213 -32.22 -1.84 -7.40
N SER A 214 -31.56 -2.14 -6.27
CA SER A 214 -30.93 -1.13 -5.43
C SER A 214 -29.59 -0.68 -6.02
N LYS A 215 -29.22 0.56 -5.72
CA LYS A 215 -28.00 1.21 -6.22
C LYS A 215 -26.98 1.32 -5.10
N TRP A 216 -25.73 1.01 -5.42
CA TRP A 216 -24.68 0.80 -4.42
C TRP A 216 -23.46 1.68 -4.69
N VAL A 217 -22.90 2.21 -3.61
CA VAL A 217 -21.61 2.90 -3.60
C VAL A 217 -20.65 2.09 -2.73
N VAL A 218 -19.50 1.71 -3.28
CA VAL A 218 -18.42 1.06 -2.53
C VAL A 218 -17.30 2.08 -2.35
N LEU A 219 -17.02 2.45 -1.10
CA LEU A 219 -15.96 3.39 -0.77
C LEU A 219 -14.63 2.65 -0.59
N TYR A 220 -13.58 3.17 -1.22
CA TYR A 220 -12.22 2.64 -1.15
C TYR A 220 -11.28 3.63 -0.44
N GLN A 221 -10.70 3.16 0.65
CA GLN A 221 -9.97 3.96 1.63
C GLN A 221 -8.57 4.32 1.14
N GLY A 222 -8.07 5.45 1.63
CA GLY A 222 -6.73 5.92 1.31
C GLY A 222 -5.63 5.08 1.95
N ASN A 223 -4.39 5.52 1.76
CA ASN A 223 -3.26 4.97 2.50
C ASN A 223 -3.30 5.45 3.96
N ALA A 224 -2.93 4.58 4.91
CA ALA A 224 -2.97 4.86 6.35
C ALA A 224 -4.36 5.32 6.85
N ASP A 225 -5.41 4.71 6.30
CA ASP A 225 -6.80 5.06 6.52
C ASP A 225 -7.60 3.80 6.92
N CYS A 226 -8.72 3.99 7.59
CA CYS A 226 -9.69 2.95 7.95
C CYS A 226 -11.11 3.51 7.85
N TYR A 227 -12.11 2.68 7.56
CA TYR A 227 -13.46 3.19 7.37
C TYR A 227 -14.05 3.80 8.65
N GLU A 228 -13.63 3.34 9.82
CA GLU A 228 -14.06 3.84 11.13
C GLU A 228 -13.81 5.35 11.24
N SER A 229 -12.71 5.84 10.67
CA SER A 229 -12.36 7.27 10.67
C SER A 229 -13.28 8.15 9.81
N HIS A 230 -14.14 7.53 9.00
CA HIS A 230 -15.12 8.22 8.15
C HIS A 230 -16.54 8.15 8.73
N LEU A 231 -16.77 7.31 9.76
CA LEU A 231 -18.09 7.19 10.40
C LEU A 231 -18.53 8.47 11.09
N GLU A 232 -17.59 9.31 11.56
CA GLU A 232 -17.91 10.61 12.17
C GLU A 232 -18.16 11.72 11.13
N LYS A 233 -17.74 11.52 9.86
CA LYS A 233 -17.84 12.53 8.81
C LYS A 233 -19.20 12.42 8.11
N ASP A 234 -20.25 12.59 8.89
CA ASP A 234 -21.63 12.29 8.55
C ASP A 234 -22.10 12.86 7.20
N ASN A 235 -21.60 14.04 6.80
CA ASN A 235 -22.12 14.73 5.61
C ASN A 235 -21.96 13.95 4.30
N GLU A 236 -20.88 13.18 4.13
CA GLU A 236 -20.64 12.42 2.90
C GLU A 236 -21.55 11.20 2.79
N LEU A 237 -21.54 10.39 3.85
CA LEU A 237 -22.31 9.16 3.92
C LEU A 237 -23.81 9.46 3.87
N GLU A 238 -24.23 10.51 4.58
CA GLU A 238 -25.61 10.97 4.59
C GLU A 238 -26.07 11.50 3.23
N SER A 239 -25.17 12.14 2.47
CA SER A 239 -25.47 12.62 1.12
C SER A 239 -25.71 11.46 0.14
N TYR A 240 -24.89 10.39 0.17
CA TYR A 240 -25.15 9.19 -0.63
C TYR A 240 -26.46 8.51 -0.21
N ARG A 241 -26.68 8.38 1.10
CA ARG A 241 -27.87 7.76 1.68
C ARG A 241 -29.15 8.51 1.29
N SER A 242 -29.15 9.84 1.44
CA SER A 242 -30.26 10.71 1.09
C SER A 242 -30.52 10.75 -0.42
N ALA A 243 -29.53 10.42 -1.24
CA ALA A 243 -29.70 10.23 -2.69
C ALA A 243 -30.27 8.84 -3.05
N GLY A 244 -30.56 7.98 -2.06
CA GLY A 244 -31.15 6.66 -2.29
C GLY A 244 -30.12 5.54 -2.54
N TYR A 245 -28.83 5.77 -2.23
CA TYR A 245 -27.78 4.79 -2.45
C TYR A 245 -27.43 4.05 -1.16
N ASN A 246 -27.33 2.72 -1.24
CA ASN A 246 -26.72 1.92 -0.19
C ASN A 246 -25.20 2.06 -0.27
N VAL A 247 -24.50 2.11 0.85
CA VAL A 247 -23.05 2.33 0.90
C VAL A 247 -22.36 1.16 1.58
N ILE A 248 -21.31 0.61 0.96
CA ILE A 248 -20.38 -0.32 1.61
C ILE A 248 -19.08 0.41 1.90
N MET A 249 -18.63 0.27 3.13
CA MET A 249 -17.27 0.60 3.54
C MET A 249 -16.60 -0.63 4.14
N PHE A 250 -15.28 -0.73 3.98
CA PHE A 250 -14.52 -1.87 4.45
C PHE A 250 -13.07 -1.51 4.73
N ASN A 251 -12.42 -2.36 5.52
CA ASN A 251 -11.00 -2.28 5.80
C ASN A 251 -10.23 -3.31 4.94
N TYR A 252 -9.04 -2.92 4.49
CA TYR A 252 -8.13 -3.83 3.80
C TYR A 252 -7.51 -4.86 4.78
N PRO A 253 -6.94 -5.97 4.29
CA PRO A 253 -6.24 -6.93 5.13
C PRO A 253 -5.18 -6.25 6.01
N GLY A 254 -5.14 -6.59 7.30
CA GLY A 254 -4.20 -6.01 8.27
C GLY A 254 -4.59 -4.60 8.76
N VAL A 255 -5.80 -4.13 8.45
CA VAL A 255 -6.36 -2.87 8.95
C VAL A 255 -7.51 -3.18 9.91
N MET A 256 -7.41 -2.65 11.13
CA MET A 256 -8.41 -2.80 12.20
C MET A 256 -8.80 -4.27 12.42
N GLU A 257 -10.10 -4.63 12.28
CA GLU A 257 -10.59 -6.00 12.50
C GLU A 257 -10.51 -6.90 11.26
N SER A 258 -9.94 -6.42 10.15
CA SER A 258 -9.72 -7.27 8.97
C SER A 258 -8.54 -8.20 9.19
N THR A 259 -8.71 -9.48 8.88
CA THR A 259 -7.66 -10.48 9.03
C THR A 259 -6.70 -10.49 7.83
N GLY A 260 -5.57 -11.18 7.99
CA GLY A 260 -4.55 -11.32 6.94
C GLY A 260 -3.68 -10.07 6.78
N HIS A 261 -2.75 -10.10 5.82
CA HIS A 261 -1.86 -8.98 5.49
C HIS A 261 -1.55 -9.00 4.00
N PRO A 262 -1.56 -7.84 3.32
CA PRO A 262 -1.21 -7.79 1.91
C PRO A 262 0.29 -8.04 1.75
N THR A 263 0.63 -9.02 0.93
CA THR A 263 2.00 -9.36 0.53
C THR A 263 2.33 -8.88 -0.89
N SER A 264 1.30 -8.52 -1.65
CA SER A 264 1.37 -7.98 -3.00
C SER A 264 0.25 -6.98 -3.26
N ALA A 265 0.36 -6.19 -4.34
CA ALA A 265 -0.73 -5.33 -4.80
C ALA A 265 -1.98 -6.12 -5.21
N LYS A 266 -1.80 -7.36 -5.67
CA LYS A 266 -2.93 -8.24 -6.01
C LYS A 266 -3.81 -8.50 -4.80
N ASP A 267 -3.24 -8.67 -3.62
CA ASP A 267 -3.97 -8.96 -2.38
C ASP A 267 -4.91 -7.79 -2.03
N LEU A 268 -4.44 -6.55 -2.24
CA LEU A 268 -5.28 -5.35 -2.08
C LEU A 268 -6.39 -5.27 -3.13
N VAL A 269 -6.12 -5.66 -4.38
CA VAL A 269 -7.13 -5.70 -5.45
C VAL A 269 -8.17 -6.78 -5.17
N LEU A 270 -7.77 -7.95 -4.67
CA LEU A 270 -8.70 -9.01 -4.25
C LEU A 270 -9.57 -8.56 -3.07
N ALA A 271 -8.98 -7.87 -2.09
CA ALA A 271 -9.74 -7.25 -1.01
C ALA A 271 -10.74 -6.21 -1.53
N GLY A 272 -10.30 -5.35 -2.45
CA GLY A 272 -11.15 -4.37 -3.10
C GLY A 272 -12.27 -4.99 -3.95
N HIS A 273 -12.08 -6.19 -4.50
CA HIS A 273 -13.08 -6.90 -5.29
C HIS A 273 -14.12 -7.61 -4.41
N ALA A 274 -13.79 -7.96 -3.16
CA ALA A 274 -14.69 -8.67 -2.24
C ALA A 274 -16.07 -7.99 -2.06
N PRO A 275 -16.20 -6.67 -1.82
CA PRO A 275 -17.52 -6.02 -1.76
C PRO A 275 -18.29 -6.08 -3.07
N VAL A 276 -17.62 -5.99 -4.22
CA VAL A 276 -18.27 -6.12 -5.53
C VAL A 276 -18.77 -7.54 -5.74
N SER A 277 -17.95 -8.55 -5.41
CA SER A 277 -18.37 -9.95 -5.43
C SER A 277 -19.55 -10.21 -4.50
N PHE A 278 -19.53 -9.67 -3.28
CA PHE A 278 -20.64 -9.78 -2.34
C PHE A 278 -21.94 -9.24 -2.96
N LEU A 279 -21.91 -8.06 -3.57
CA LEU A 279 -23.10 -7.48 -4.23
C LEU A 279 -23.58 -8.34 -5.40
N GLN A 280 -22.67 -8.79 -6.27
CA GLN A 280 -23.00 -9.57 -7.45
C GLN A 280 -23.54 -10.97 -7.11
N THR A 281 -23.03 -11.63 -6.06
CA THR A 281 -23.56 -12.92 -5.60
C THR A 281 -24.95 -12.80 -5.01
N HIS A 282 -25.35 -11.61 -4.58
CA HIS A 282 -26.72 -11.28 -4.15
C HIS A 282 -27.57 -10.68 -5.26
N GLY A 283 -27.14 -10.80 -6.52
CA GLY A 283 -27.93 -10.43 -7.70
C GLY A 283 -27.89 -8.96 -8.09
N ILE A 284 -27.05 -8.13 -7.46
CA ILE A 284 -26.88 -6.73 -7.85
C ILE A 284 -26.01 -6.67 -9.13
N PRO A 285 -26.52 -6.13 -10.24
CA PRO A 285 -25.74 -6.06 -11.49
C PRO A 285 -24.63 -5.01 -11.38
N ALA A 286 -23.53 -5.21 -12.11
CA ALA A 286 -22.36 -4.33 -12.03
C ALA A 286 -22.67 -2.85 -12.33
N ARG A 287 -23.57 -2.58 -13.29
CA ARG A 287 -24.03 -1.21 -13.62
C ARG A 287 -24.72 -0.47 -12.47
N ASP A 288 -25.21 -1.21 -11.47
CA ASP A 288 -25.87 -0.64 -10.29
C ASP A 288 -24.89 -0.40 -9.13
N ILE A 289 -23.58 -0.57 -9.40
CA ILE A 289 -22.49 -0.42 -8.43
C ILE A 289 -21.56 0.70 -8.90
N ALA A 290 -21.25 1.63 -8.01
CA ALA A 290 -20.24 2.67 -8.21
C ALA A 290 -19.07 2.49 -7.23
N LEU A 291 -17.85 2.45 -7.75
CA LEU A 291 -16.63 2.39 -6.97
C LEU A 291 -16.09 3.81 -6.78
N VAL A 292 -16.01 4.28 -5.54
CA VAL A 292 -15.52 5.61 -5.21
C VAL A 292 -14.25 5.47 -4.38
N GLY A 293 -13.10 5.81 -4.95
CA GLY A 293 -11.82 5.59 -4.30
C GLY A 293 -10.95 6.83 -4.22
N GLN A 294 -10.42 7.11 -3.02
CA GLN A 294 -9.48 8.20 -2.78
C GLN A 294 -8.04 7.71 -2.70
N SER A 295 -7.10 8.43 -3.31
CA SER A 295 -5.66 8.18 -3.16
C SER A 295 -5.29 6.74 -3.55
N LEU A 296 -4.71 5.96 -2.63
CA LEU A 296 -4.46 4.52 -2.82
C LEU A 296 -5.74 3.74 -3.16
N GLY A 297 -6.85 4.02 -2.46
CA GLY A 297 -8.14 3.43 -2.74
C GLY A 297 -8.63 3.72 -4.15
N GLY A 298 -8.33 4.89 -4.70
CA GLY A 298 -8.61 5.22 -6.11
C GLY A 298 -7.84 4.33 -7.09
N ALA A 299 -6.58 4.02 -6.78
CA ALA A 299 -5.77 3.12 -7.62
C ALA A 299 -6.34 1.70 -7.57
N ILE A 300 -6.71 1.22 -6.38
CA ILE A 300 -7.31 -0.11 -6.17
C ILE A 300 -8.67 -0.21 -6.85
N ALA A 301 -9.57 0.76 -6.64
CA ALA A 301 -10.87 0.84 -7.31
C ALA A 301 -10.74 0.82 -8.83
N THR A 302 -9.72 1.48 -9.38
CA THR A 302 -9.44 1.46 -10.82
C THR A 302 -9.01 0.06 -11.30
N GLN A 303 -8.22 -0.68 -10.52
CA GLN A 303 -7.88 -2.08 -10.83
C GLN A 303 -9.14 -2.97 -10.77
N VAL A 304 -9.99 -2.80 -9.76
CA VAL A 304 -11.24 -3.55 -9.62
C VAL A 304 -12.18 -3.28 -10.80
N ALA A 305 -12.36 -2.00 -11.19
CA ALA A 305 -13.17 -1.64 -12.36
C ALA A 305 -12.64 -2.26 -13.67
N ALA A 306 -11.32 -2.46 -13.78
CA ALA A 306 -10.72 -3.14 -14.91
C ALA A 306 -10.92 -4.67 -14.92
N LEU A 307 -11.42 -5.24 -13.82
CA LEU A 307 -11.78 -6.65 -13.66
C LEU A 307 -13.30 -6.88 -13.67
N THR A 308 -14.09 -5.86 -13.35
CA THR A 308 -15.55 -5.90 -13.30
C THR A 308 -16.14 -5.05 -14.43
N PRO A 309 -16.50 -5.65 -15.59
CA PRO A 309 -17.19 -4.92 -16.65
C PRO A 309 -18.45 -4.21 -16.13
N ASP A 310 -18.78 -3.08 -16.75
CA ASP A 310 -19.99 -2.27 -16.51
C ASP A 310 -20.09 -1.56 -15.15
N VAL A 311 -19.15 -1.77 -14.22
CA VAL A 311 -19.15 -1.02 -12.96
C VAL A 311 -18.84 0.46 -13.18
N ASN A 312 -19.40 1.35 -12.36
CA ASN A 312 -19.08 2.77 -12.43
C ASN A 312 -17.86 3.11 -11.57
N LEU A 313 -17.07 4.13 -11.95
CA LEU A 313 -15.82 4.48 -11.27
C LEU A 313 -15.64 5.98 -11.06
N ALA A 314 -15.53 6.40 -9.79
CA ALA A 314 -15.05 7.71 -9.39
C ALA A 314 -13.64 7.58 -8.79
N ASN A 315 -12.62 8.07 -9.49
CA ASN A 315 -11.25 8.08 -8.96
C ASN A 315 -10.88 9.48 -8.44
N ILE A 316 -10.64 9.56 -7.14
CA ILE A 316 -10.41 10.81 -6.41
C ILE A 316 -8.93 10.94 -6.06
N ARG A 317 -8.24 11.85 -6.76
CA ARG A 317 -6.84 12.24 -6.50
C ARG A 317 -5.88 11.06 -6.38
N SER A 318 -6.02 10.06 -7.24
CA SER A 318 -5.08 8.93 -7.26
C SER A 318 -3.86 9.20 -8.15
N PHE A 319 -2.91 8.27 -8.07
CA PHE A 319 -1.67 8.28 -8.84
C PHE A 319 -1.79 7.44 -10.12
N SER A 320 -0.96 7.77 -11.12
CA SER A 320 -0.86 7.07 -12.40
C SER A 320 -0.28 5.66 -12.23
N SER A 321 0.74 5.53 -11.37
CA SER A 321 1.25 4.25 -10.92
C SER A 321 1.95 4.37 -9.56
N LEU A 322 2.10 3.28 -8.83
CA LEU A 322 2.77 3.29 -7.52
C LEU A 322 4.25 3.69 -7.67
N ALA A 323 4.97 3.16 -8.68
CA ALA A 323 6.32 3.61 -8.98
C ALA A 323 6.39 5.11 -9.33
N GLY A 324 5.38 5.62 -10.05
CA GLY A 324 5.25 7.06 -10.35
C GLY A 324 5.07 7.91 -9.09
N PHE A 325 4.25 7.44 -8.15
CA PHE A 325 4.09 8.07 -6.84
C PHE A 325 5.41 8.10 -6.05
N VAL A 326 6.09 6.95 -5.93
CA VAL A 326 7.39 6.83 -5.24
C VAL A 326 8.44 7.77 -5.84
N LYS A 327 8.56 7.80 -7.17
CA LYS A 327 9.42 8.75 -7.88
C LYS A 327 9.13 10.18 -7.47
N GLY A 328 7.84 10.52 -7.40
CA GLY A 328 7.38 11.83 -6.96
C GLY A 328 7.91 12.17 -5.57
N GLN A 329 7.66 11.30 -4.60
CA GLN A 329 8.10 11.52 -3.20
C GLN A 329 9.61 11.72 -3.09
N VAL A 330 10.41 10.88 -3.75
CA VAL A 330 11.87 11.00 -3.77
C VAL A 330 12.32 12.33 -4.39
N HIS A 331 11.71 12.73 -5.52
CA HIS A 331 12.05 14.00 -6.17
C HIS A 331 11.81 15.21 -5.24
N THR A 332 10.69 15.21 -4.53
CA THR A 332 10.34 16.28 -3.59
C THR A 332 11.25 16.30 -2.38
N ALA A 333 11.55 15.13 -1.80
CA ALA A 333 12.46 15.03 -0.66
C ALA A 333 13.84 15.62 -1.00
N ILE A 334 14.38 15.33 -2.19
CA ILE A 334 15.68 15.86 -2.63
C ILE A 334 15.60 17.37 -2.90
N LEU A 335 14.59 17.83 -3.64
CA LEU A 335 14.49 19.25 -4.02
C LEU A 335 14.31 20.19 -2.83
N GLN A 336 13.55 19.75 -1.83
CA GLN A 336 13.17 20.61 -0.73
C GLN A 336 14.16 20.57 0.43
N ASN A 337 15.20 19.73 0.35
CA ASN A 337 16.21 19.53 1.40
C ASN A 337 15.58 19.40 2.80
N ARG A 338 14.34 18.89 2.84
CA ARG A 338 13.55 18.87 4.06
C ARG A 338 14.06 17.74 4.92
N LYS A 339 14.35 18.08 6.18
CA LYS A 339 14.19 17.09 7.24
C LYS A 339 12.71 16.70 7.19
N LEU A 340 12.45 15.43 6.94
CA LEU A 340 11.13 14.86 7.11
C LEU A 340 10.70 15.12 8.54
N ASP A 341 9.43 15.49 8.72
CA ASP A 341 8.88 15.44 10.06
C ASP A 341 8.76 13.97 10.49
N THR A 342 8.54 13.74 11.79
CA THR A 342 8.45 12.39 12.37
C THR A 342 7.33 11.53 11.79
N ARG A 343 6.41 12.09 11.00
CA ARG A 343 5.29 11.39 10.34
C ARG A 343 5.57 11.04 8.89
N GLY A 344 6.74 11.38 8.36
CA GLY A 344 7.09 11.13 6.95
C GLY A 344 6.32 12.00 5.95
N ILE A 345 5.61 13.03 6.44
CA ILE A 345 4.83 13.94 5.59
C ILE A 345 5.67 15.17 5.25
N ILE A 346 5.71 15.48 3.96
CA ILE A 346 6.41 16.65 3.44
C ILE A 346 5.52 17.90 3.65
N ARG A 347 5.74 18.66 4.72
CA ARG A 347 5.07 19.98 4.90
C ARG A 347 5.50 20.95 3.81
N MET A 348 4.60 21.69 3.16
CA MET A 348 4.95 22.79 2.24
C MET A 348 5.65 23.95 2.98
N PRO A 349 6.58 24.70 2.34
CA PRO A 349 7.26 25.80 3.01
C PRO A 349 6.29 26.98 3.16
N LYS A 350 6.24 27.60 4.34
CA LYS A 350 5.32 28.74 4.61
C LYS A 350 5.75 30.06 3.95
N LYS A 351 6.95 30.12 3.38
CA LYS A 351 7.45 31.26 2.59
C LYS A 351 8.26 30.73 1.39
N ALA A 352 8.30 31.52 0.32
CA ALA A 352 9.09 31.24 -0.86
C ALA A 352 10.59 31.23 -0.51
N ASP A 353 11.08 30.09 -0.05
CA ASP A 353 12.52 29.85 0.01
C ASP A 353 13.09 30.04 -1.39
N ALA A 354 14.25 30.68 -1.49
CA ALA A 354 14.90 30.97 -2.76
C ALA A 354 14.94 29.70 -3.62
N ALA A 355 14.50 29.83 -4.87
CA ALA A 355 14.47 28.73 -5.83
C ALA A 355 15.79 27.95 -5.81
N PRO A 356 15.77 26.60 -5.74
CA PRO A 356 16.99 25.82 -5.71
C PRO A 356 17.82 26.10 -6.96
N SER A 357 19.14 26.26 -6.79
CA SER A 357 20.07 26.54 -7.88
C SER A 357 19.95 25.52 -9.02
N GLY A 358 20.25 25.93 -10.25
CA GLY A 358 20.13 25.06 -11.43
C GLY A 358 20.84 23.70 -11.29
N LYS A 359 22.03 23.70 -10.65
CA LYS A 359 22.79 22.47 -10.35
C LYS A 359 22.04 21.50 -9.44
N ARG A 360 21.35 22.00 -8.39
CA ARG A 360 20.55 21.17 -7.49
C ARG A 360 19.32 20.59 -8.19
N ARG A 361 18.66 21.38 -9.03
CA ARG A 361 17.52 20.90 -9.83
C ARG A 361 17.93 19.78 -10.79
N ALA A 362 19.07 19.93 -11.47
CA ALA A 362 19.61 18.90 -12.35
C ALA A 362 19.91 17.60 -11.57
N ALA A 363 20.65 17.69 -10.45
CA ALA A 363 20.97 16.53 -9.62
C ALA A 363 19.71 15.83 -9.07
N ALA A 364 18.73 16.59 -8.58
CA ALA A 364 17.47 16.04 -8.08
C ALA A 364 16.65 15.35 -9.17
N THR A 365 16.72 15.86 -10.40
CA THR A 365 16.05 15.25 -11.55
C THR A 365 16.71 13.93 -11.93
N THR A 366 18.05 13.89 -12.01
CA THR A 366 18.81 12.66 -12.30
C THR A 366 18.60 11.60 -11.23
N LEU A 367 18.69 11.97 -9.94
CA LEU A 367 18.46 11.04 -8.83
C LEU A 367 17.01 10.53 -8.81
N ALA A 368 16.02 11.39 -9.03
CA ALA A 368 14.62 10.95 -9.13
C ALA A 368 14.39 10.03 -10.33
N PHE A 369 15.12 10.22 -11.44
CA PHE A 369 15.04 9.33 -12.59
C PHE A 369 15.62 7.94 -12.27
N LEU A 370 16.81 7.88 -11.65
CA LEU A 370 17.42 6.62 -11.21
C LEU A 370 16.56 5.91 -10.16
N ALA A 371 16.07 6.66 -9.17
CA ALA A 371 15.15 6.15 -8.16
C ALA A 371 13.89 5.58 -8.82
N SER A 372 13.31 6.24 -9.82
CA SER A 372 12.15 5.71 -10.56
C SER A 372 12.42 4.37 -11.22
N GLY A 373 13.57 4.20 -11.88
CA GLY A 373 13.94 2.95 -12.53
C GLY A 373 14.07 1.82 -11.51
N ILE A 374 14.84 2.08 -10.44
CA ILE A 374 15.06 1.12 -9.35
C ILE A 374 13.74 0.80 -8.64
N SER A 375 12.95 1.81 -8.27
CA SER A 375 11.66 1.63 -7.61
C SER A 375 10.69 0.82 -8.45
N ARG A 376 10.61 1.07 -9.77
CA ARG A 376 9.75 0.27 -10.65
C ARG A 376 10.22 -1.18 -10.71
N SER A 377 11.52 -1.43 -10.88
CA SER A 377 12.07 -2.79 -10.88
C SER A 377 11.81 -3.50 -9.55
N VAL A 378 12.06 -2.83 -8.43
CA VAL A 378 11.83 -3.39 -7.08
C VAL A 378 10.35 -3.66 -6.84
N LEU A 379 9.46 -2.70 -7.10
CA LEU A 379 8.01 -2.87 -6.94
C LEU A 379 7.47 -3.97 -7.85
N SER A 380 7.93 -4.04 -9.10
CA SER A 380 7.55 -5.10 -10.03
C SER A 380 8.03 -6.47 -9.56
N SER A 381 9.28 -6.60 -9.12
CA SER A 381 9.82 -7.86 -8.58
C SER A 381 9.12 -8.29 -7.29
N MET A 382 8.64 -7.33 -6.50
CA MET A 382 7.85 -7.59 -5.29
C MET A 382 6.35 -7.73 -5.56
N LYS A 383 5.89 -7.57 -6.82
CA LYS A 383 4.47 -7.61 -7.21
C LYS A 383 3.61 -6.54 -6.51
N TRP A 384 4.18 -5.38 -6.24
CA TRP A 384 3.50 -4.24 -5.61
C TRP A 384 3.12 -3.13 -6.59
N GLU A 385 3.44 -3.25 -7.87
CA GLU A 385 3.06 -2.22 -8.84
C GLU A 385 1.54 -2.19 -9.05
N LEU A 386 0.97 -1.00 -8.86
CA LEU A 386 -0.39 -0.65 -9.26
C LEU A 386 -0.28 0.30 -10.46
N ASP A 387 -0.66 -0.15 -11.65
CA ASP A 387 -0.69 0.68 -12.86
C ASP A 387 -2.11 1.15 -13.14
N SER A 388 -2.46 2.32 -12.59
CA SER A 388 -3.79 2.91 -12.71
C SER A 388 -4.09 3.37 -14.14
N VAL A 389 -3.08 3.73 -14.94
CA VAL A 389 -3.28 4.15 -16.33
C VAL A 389 -3.70 2.96 -17.18
N ALA A 390 -2.99 1.84 -17.07
CA ALA A 390 -3.32 0.62 -17.78
C ALA A 390 -4.71 0.11 -17.39
N ALA A 391 -5.02 0.07 -16.09
CA ALA A 391 -6.32 -0.35 -15.59
C ALA A 391 -7.45 0.60 -16.06
N TRP A 392 -7.24 1.91 -15.99
CA TRP A 392 -8.22 2.90 -16.47
C TRP A 392 -8.54 2.73 -17.95
N LYS A 393 -7.53 2.46 -18.79
CA LYS A 393 -7.71 2.21 -20.23
C LYS A 393 -8.40 0.87 -20.50
N LYS A 394 -8.17 -0.14 -19.66
CA LYS A 394 -8.81 -1.46 -19.77
C LYS A 394 -10.29 -1.41 -19.38
N HIS A 395 -10.66 -0.57 -18.42
CA HIS A 395 -12.05 -0.35 -18.02
C HIS A 395 -12.79 0.46 -19.11
N LYS A 396 -13.51 -0.23 -20.00
CA LYS A 396 -14.16 0.37 -21.18
C LYS A 396 -15.67 0.58 -21.03
N ALA A 397 -16.30 -0.13 -20.12
CA ALA A 397 -17.75 -0.14 -19.94
C ALA A 397 -18.09 0.38 -18.54
N GLY A 398 -19.24 1.04 -18.38
CA GLY A 398 -19.56 1.82 -17.19
C GLY A 398 -19.05 3.27 -17.27
N MET A 399 -19.69 4.15 -16.51
CA MET A 399 -19.31 5.55 -16.45
C MET A 399 -18.10 5.73 -15.53
N LYS A 400 -17.11 6.50 -15.98
CA LYS A 400 -15.93 6.82 -15.18
C LYS A 400 -15.58 8.30 -15.21
N TRP A 401 -15.18 8.84 -14.06
CA TRP A 401 -14.76 10.22 -13.93
C TRP A 401 -13.63 10.39 -12.91
N LEU A 402 -12.92 11.51 -13.04
CA LEU A 402 -11.81 11.88 -12.18
C LEU A 402 -12.18 13.08 -11.34
N ILE A 403 -11.61 13.11 -10.14
CA ILE A 403 -11.69 14.26 -9.25
C ILE A 403 -10.26 14.62 -8.88
N THR A 404 -9.80 15.77 -9.36
CA THR A 404 -8.38 16.13 -9.35
C THR A 404 -8.17 17.43 -8.64
N ALA A 405 -7.14 17.53 -7.81
CA ALA A 405 -6.76 18.81 -7.23
C ALA A 405 -5.71 19.50 -8.10
N LYS A 406 -5.86 20.81 -8.31
CA LYS A 406 -4.84 21.63 -8.99
C LYS A 406 -3.50 21.54 -8.26
N GLU A 407 -3.56 21.66 -6.94
CA GLU A 407 -2.43 21.47 -6.02
C GLU A 407 -2.76 20.29 -5.10
N ASP A 408 -1.80 19.38 -4.94
CA ASP A 408 -1.92 18.18 -4.12
C ASP A 408 -0.54 17.93 -3.55
N GLU A 409 -0.43 17.94 -2.23
CA GLU A 409 0.82 17.85 -1.49
C GLU A 409 1.33 16.42 -1.36
N VAL A 410 0.49 15.41 -1.63
CA VAL A 410 0.86 14.00 -1.58
C VAL A 410 1.04 13.44 -2.99
N ILE A 411 0.05 13.62 -3.87
CA ILE A 411 0.13 13.15 -5.26
C ILE A 411 0.60 14.29 -6.16
N LEU A 412 1.93 14.38 -6.27
CA LEU A 412 2.58 15.41 -7.06
C LEU A 412 2.12 15.42 -8.51
N PRO A 413 2.11 16.59 -9.19
CA PRO A 413 1.57 16.74 -10.54
C PRO A 413 2.00 15.67 -11.54
N ARG A 414 3.26 15.23 -11.51
CA ARG A 414 3.81 14.21 -12.44
C ARG A 414 3.37 12.79 -12.15
N ALA A 415 2.91 12.52 -10.93
CA ALA A 415 2.45 11.21 -10.49
C ALA A 415 0.93 11.08 -10.56
N ARG A 416 0.18 12.15 -10.89
CA ARG A 416 -1.29 12.13 -10.93
C ARG A 416 -1.80 11.30 -12.10
N LEU A 417 -2.83 10.49 -11.85
CA LEU A 417 -3.51 9.72 -12.90
C LEU A 417 -4.01 10.63 -14.03
N ALA A 418 -4.70 11.71 -13.70
CA ALA A 418 -5.29 12.62 -14.67
C ALA A 418 -4.29 13.29 -15.62
N ARG A 419 -3.02 13.44 -15.20
CA ARG A 419 -1.98 13.98 -16.08
C ARG A 419 -1.44 12.93 -17.06
N ALA A 420 -1.44 11.66 -16.65
CA ALA A 420 -0.97 10.56 -17.47
C ALA A 420 -2.04 10.04 -18.46
N LEU A 421 -3.29 10.45 -18.27
CA LEU A 421 -4.37 10.19 -19.20
C LEU A 421 -4.45 11.31 -20.24
N GLU A 422 -4.43 10.93 -21.51
CA GLU A 422 -4.60 11.84 -22.65
C GLU A 422 -6.08 11.87 -23.06
N GLY A 423 -6.53 13.01 -23.60
CA GLY A 423 -7.87 13.16 -24.18
C GLY A 423 -8.93 13.80 -23.27
N PRO A 424 -10.18 13.93 -23.75
CA PRO A 424 -11.29 14.45 -22.97
C PRO A 424 -11.65 13.48 -21.84
N LEU A 425 -11.60 13.98 -20.61
CA LEU A 425 -11.95 13.23 -19.41
C LEU A 425 -13.10 13.95 -18.73
N ASN A 426 -14.10 13.20 -18.26
CA ASN A 426 -15.05 13.69 -17.26
C ASN A 426 -14.24 13.96 -15.99
N ASN A 427 -13.85 15.21 -15.77
CA ASN A 427 -12.88 15.58 -14.74
C ASN A 427 -13.38 16.79 -13.95
N ILE A 428 -13.68 16.57 -12.67
CA ILE A 428 -13.96 17.60 -11.70
C ILE A 428 -12.62 18.12 -11.17
N LYS A 429 -12.36 19.42 -11.37
CA LYS A 429 -11.12 20.07 -10.92
C LYS A 429 -11.38 20.84 -9.63
N LEU A 430 -10.61 20.52 -8.60
CA LEU A 430 -10.65 21.15 -7.29
C LEU A 430 -9.60 22.28 -7.25
N ASP A 431 -9.99 23.47 -6.81
CA ASP A 431 -9.16 24.68 -6.89
C ASP A 431 -7.84 24.57 -6.11
N THR A 432 -7.85 24.13 -4.86
CA THR A 432 -6.67 23.82 -4.01
C THR A 432 -7.17 23.25 -2.68
N MET A 433 -6.58 22.15 -2.16
CA MET A 433 -6.74 21.73 -0.76
C MET A 433 -5.81 20.57 -0.38
N GLY A 434 -5.73 20.28 0.92
CA GLY A 434 -4.95 19.17 1.44
C GLY A 434 -5.45 17.81 0.93
N HIS A 435 -4.51 16.91 0.61
CA HIS A 435 -4.73 15.55 0.13
C HIS A 435 -5.65 14.70 1.02
N ASN A 436 -5.77 15.05 2.31
CA ASN A 436 -6.59 14.32 3.27
C ASN A 436 -8.01 14.89 3.44
N THR A 437 -8.33 16.00 2.77
CA THR A 437 -9.69 16.57 2.80
C THR A 437 -10.67 15.66 2.06
N THR A 438 -11.75 15.22 2.69
CA THR A 438 -12.78 14.37 2.06
C THR A 438 -13.60 15.15 1.04
N ILE A 439 -14.23 14.48 0.06
CA ILE A 439 -14.92 15.18 -1.03
C ILE A 439 -16.11 16.04 -0.58
N SER A 440 -16.78 15.61 0.47
CA SER A 440 -17.81 16.35 1.20
C SER A 440 -17.33 17.65 1.85
N GLN A 441 -16.04 17.75 2.17
CA GLN A 441 -15.43 18.94 2.78
C GLN A 441 -14.98 19.97 1.72
N TYR A 442 -15.17 19.68 0.43
CA TYR A 442 -14.87 20.64 -0.63
C TYR A 442 -15.95 21.71 -0.71
N LYS A 443 -15.69 22.70 -1.55
CA LYS A 443 -16.71 23.65 -1.98
C LYS A 443 -17.94 22.88 -2.46
N GLU A 444 -19.11 23.34 -2.03
CA GLU A 444 -20.41 22.74 -2.30
C GLU A 444 -20.65 22.43 -3.79
N LYS A 445 -20.06 23.24 -4.68
CA LYS A 445 -20.13 23.07 -6.14
C LYS A 445 -19.53 21.74 -6.60
N GLU A 446 -18.29 21.43 -6.24
CA GLU A 446 -17.58 20.23 -6.69
C GLU A 446 -18.23 18.95 -6.12
N TRP A 447 -18.79 19.04 -4.91
CA TRP A 447 -19.59 17.95 -4.34
C TRP A 447 -20.89 17.73 -5.12
N LYS A 448 -21.61 18.80 -5.48
CA LYS A 448 -22.81 18.72 -6.34
C LYS A 448 -22.49 18.14 -7.71
N GLU A 449 -21.37 18.52 -8.33
CA GLU A 449 -20.92 17.95 -9.60
C GLU A 449 -20.62 16.44 -9.46
N HIS A 450 -19.96 16.02 -8.37
CA HIS A 450 -19.72 14.61 -8.09
C HIS A 450 -21.03 13.83 -7.97
N MET A 451 -21.98 14.32 -7.17
CA MET A 451 -23.27 13.66 -6.98
C MET A 451 -24.10 13.63 -8.27
N ALA A 452 -23.98 14.64 -9.14
CA ALA A 452 -24.64 14.64 -10.44
C ALA A 452 -24.09 13.56 -11.39
N LEU A 453 -22.77 13.40 -11.45
CA LEU A 453 -22.14 12.33 -12.23
C LEU A 453 -22.46 10.95 -11.66
N LEU A 454 -22.49 10.82 -10.33
CA LEU A 454 -22.88 9.57 -9.67
C LEU A 454 -24.33 9.20 -9.99
N ARG A 455 -25.23 10.17 -9.97
CA ARG A 455 -26.64 9.98 -10.37
C ARG A 455 -26.74 9.52 -11.81
N GLN A 456 -26.06 10.22 -12.72
CA GLN A 456 -26.01 9.84 -14.13
C GLN A 456 -25.47 8.41 -14.31
N ALA A 457 -24.48 8.00 -13.52
CA ALA A 457 -23.86 6.69 -13.61
C ALA A 457 -24.76 5.54 -13.11
N LEU A 458 -25.60 5.79 -12.10
CA LEU A 458 -26.42 4.75 -11.46
C LEU A 458 -27.88 4.72 -11.96
N GLU A 459 -28.36 5.76 -12.62
CA GLU A 459 -29.74 5.85 -13.12
C GLU A 459 -29.89 5.51 -14.62
N HIS A 460 -28.78 5.37 -15.35
CA HIS A 460 -28.74 4.99 -16.77
C HIS A 460 -28.01 3.66 -16.96
#